data_AF-A0A6P7XEX8-F1
#
_entry.id   AF-A0A6P7XEX8-F1
#
_cell.length_a   1.000
_cell.length_b   1.000
_cell.length_c   1.000
_cell.angle_alpha   90.00
_cell.angle_beta   90.00
_cell.angle_gamma   90.00
#
_symmetry.space_group_name_H-M   'P 1'
#
loop_
_entity.id
_entity.type
_entity.pdbx_description
1 polymer ?
#
loop_
_entity_poly.entity_id
_entity_poly.type
_entity_poly.pdbx_seq_one_letter_code
_entity_poly.pdbx_strand_id
1 'polypeptide(L)'
;MASFLVSVRKHREIGSELHKKILEELTIEHRKTIHEAEAAVQAQAEREKRRAVKEAIKVVKKEHKFVIEDIEKEREKVIQEAVRQAEGKMDQEKQTELLKKQEAADLHLAEEIKKVLEACYEEKVEAVAHEKQRQKIIARRAQVLLKRALIQQQKRAHAFAAKKHQKSLQTFRENAVDEIKAAVAKAQKVEKEKARAVIKEAEEVQKQELEAFKEIVEEMKTHQQQDVELLETIENSKHELEEEIQEIREAFQKYINITLPMLGPGQADFLLPLRKKYMKEVEDGVVESPFTSKRNISHEHV
;
A
#
# COMPACT_ATOMS: atom_id res chain seq x y z
N MET A 1 -113.64 -110.59 157.33
CA MET A 1 -112.29 -111.06 156.91
C MET A 1 -112.23 -111.04 155.38
N ALA A 2 -111.13 -110.54 154.78
CA ALA A 2 -110.96 -110.09 153.38
C ALA A 2 -111.36 -108.63 153.08
N SER A 3 -111.28 -107.80 154.12
CA SER A 3 -111.16 -106.34 154.04
C SER A 3 -109.76 -105.94 153.54
N PHE A 4 -109.68 -104.79 152.85
CA PHE A 4 -108.60 -103.81 153.00
C PHE A 4 -107.32 -103.84 152.11
N LEU A 5 -107.02 -104.84 151.27
CA LEU A 5 -105.68 -104.90 150.62
C LEU A 5 -105.57 -104.80 149.09
N VAL A 6 -106.66 -104.88 148.30
CA VAL A 6 -106.54 -104.88 146.83
C VAL A 6 -106.83 -103.51 146.18
N SER A 7 -107.60 -102.63 146.83
CA SER A 7 -107.97 -101.33 146.25
C SER A 7 -106.85 -100.27 146.35
N VAL A 8 -105.96 -100.36 147.34
CA VAL A 8 -104.87 -99.37 147.53
C VAL A 8 -103.68 -99.59 146.58
N ARG A 9 -103.50 -100.80 146.02
CA ARG A 9 -102.40 -101.06 145.05
C ARG A 9 -102.66 -100.46 143.66
N LYS A 10 -103.90 -100.49 143.16
CA LYS A 10 -104.22 -100.00 141.80
C LYS A 10 -104.06 -98.48 141.62
N HIS A 11 -104.17 -97.67 142.67
CA HIS A 11 -103.98 -96.22 142.57
C HIS A 11 -102.51 -95.78 142.61
N ARG A 12 -101.59 -96.60 143.15
CA ARG A 12 -100.16 -96.23 143.26
C ARG A 12 -99.37 -96.51 141.99
N GLU A 13 -99.75 -97.53 141.22
CA GLU A 13 -99.06 -97.88 139.96
C GLU A 13 -99.37 -96.90 138.82
N ILE A 14 -100.61 -96.39 138.74
CA ILE A 14 -101.01 -95.39 137.73
C ILE A 14 -100.29 -94.04 137.95
N GLY A 15 -100.02 -93.66 139.21
CA GLY A 15 -99.30 -92.41 139.51
C GLY A 15 -97.81 -92.43 139.13
N SER A 16 -97.16 -93.59 139.15
CA SER A 16 -95.72 -93.73 138.83
C SER A 16 -95.47 -93.75 137.32
N GLU A 17 -96.34 -94.39 136.54
CA GLU A 17 -96.23 -94.40 135.08
C GLU A 17 -96.47 -93.02 134.45
N LEU A 18 -97.37 -92.22 135.02
CA LEU A 18 -97.64 -90.87 134.51
C LEU A 18 -96.44 -89.93 134.74
N HIS A 19 -95.76 -90.05 135.88
CA HIS A 19 -94.58 -89.23 136.18
C HIS A 19 -93.38 -89.57 135.29
N LYS A 20 -93.24 -90.84 134.91
CA LYS A 20 -92.16 -91.30 134.01
C LYS A 20 -92.34 -90.77 132.58
N LYS A 21 -93.57 -90.77 132.07
CA LYS A 21 -93.89 -90.18 130.75
C LYS A 21 -93.62 -88.67 130.69
N ILE A 22 -93.98 -87.94 131.75
CA ILE A 22 -93.74 -86.48 131.80
C ILE A 22 -92.23 -86.17 131.78
N LEU A 23 -91.40 -86.96 132.48
CA LEU A 23 -89.94 -86.77 132.46
C LEU A 23 -89.30 -87.11 131.10
N GLU A 24 -89.82 -88.12 130.39
CA GLU A 24 -89.35 -88.47 129.04
C GLU A 24 -89.74 -87.39 128.00
N GLU A 25 -90.94 -86.82 128.08
CA GLU A 25 -91.33 -85.71 127.20
C GLU A 25 -90.48 -84.45 127.44
N LEU A 26 -90.22 -84.10 128.71
CA LEU A 26 -89.38 -82.96 129.07
C LEU A 26 -87.92 -83.13 128.61
N THR A 27 -87.37 -84.35 128.65
CA THR A 27 -86.01 -84.60 128.16
C THR A 27 -85.91 -84.59 126.64
N ILE A 28 -86.97 -84.99 125.92
CA ILE A 28 -87.06 -84.88 124.46
C ILE A 28 -87.18 -83.40 124.04
N GLU A 29 -87.99 -82.59 124.72
CA GLU A 29 -88.08 -81.14 124.49
C GLU A 29 -86.76 -80.43 124.80
N HIS A 30 -86.06 -80.82 125.87
CA HIS A 30 -84.76 -80.24 126.20
C HIS A 30 -83.68 -80.59 125.16
N ARG A 31 -83.68 -81.81 124.62
CA ARG A 31 -82.78 -82.16 123.49
C ARG A 31 -83.13 -81.43 122.20
N LYS A 32 -84.43 -81.24 121.90
CA LYS A 32 -84.87 -80.47 120.73
C LYS A 32 -84.44 -79.02 120.82
N THR A 33 -84.62 -78.38 121.98
CA THR A 33 -84.20 -76.98 122.20
C THR A 33 -82.68 -76.81 122.15
N ILE A 34 -81.90 -77.76 122.67
CA ILE A 34 -80.43 -77.76 122.50
C ILE A 34 -80.05 -77.91 121.02
N HIS A 35 -80.68 -78.83 120.29
CA HIS A 35 -80.37 -79.04 118.88
C HIS A 35 -80.77 -77.84 117.99
N GLU A 36 -81.89 -77.19 118.29
CA GLU A 36 -82.31 -75.94 117.65
C GLU A 36 -81.35 -74.79 117.96
N ALA A 37 -80.85 -74.70 119.20
CA ALA A 37 -79.83 -73.72 119.58
C ALA A 37 -78.48 -73.97 118.89
N GLU A 38 -78.03 -75.23 118.81
CA GLU A 38 -76.81 -75.61 118.08
C GLU A 38 -76.93 -75.32 116.58
N ALA A 39 -78.06 -75.67 115.97
CA ALA A 39 -78.33 -75.36 114.56
C ALA A 39 -78.39 -73.85 114.30
N ALA A 40 -78.96 -73.06 115.23
CA ALA A 40 -78.99 -71.61 115.15
C ALA A 40 -77.59 -70.99 115.25
N VAL A 41 -76.75 -71.49 116.18
CA VAL A 41 -75.35 -71.06 116.32
C VAL A 41 -74.53 -71.43 115.08
N GLN A 42 -74.73 -72.62 114.53
CA GLN A 42 -74.03 -73.06 113.32
C GLN A 42 -74.47 -72.27 112.08
N ALA A 43 -75.77 -71.97 111.95
CA ALA A 43 -76.29 -71.09 110.90
C ALA A 43 -75.76 -69.65 111.03
N GLN A 44 -75.57 -69.15 112.25
CA GLN A 44 -74.98 -67.83 112.50
C GLN A 44 -73.49 -67.82 112.16
N ALA A 45 -72.73 -68.83 112.57
CA ALA A 45 -71.32 -69.00 112.22
C ALA A 45 -71.12 -69.11 110.69
N GLU A 46 -71.99 -69.83 109.98
CA GLU A 46 -71.97 -69.88 108.51
C GLU A 46 -72.28 -68.52 107.87
N ARG A 47 -73.24 -67.76 108.41
CA ARG A 47 -73.56 -66.41 107.93
C ARG A 47 -72.38 -65.46 108.12
N GLU A 48 -71.73 -65.51 109.29
CA GLU A 48 -70.54 -64.70 109.58
C GLU A 48 -69.36 -65.11 108.70
N LYS A 49 -69.08 -66.41 108.53
CA LYS A 49 -68.07 -66.91 107.59
C LYS A 49 -68.34 -66.45 106.15
N ARG A 50 -69.59 -66.54 105.68
CA ARG A 50 -69.98 -66.06 104.34
C ARG A 50 -69.84 -64.54 104.23
N ARG A 51 -70.11 -63.78 105.29
CA ARG A 51 -69.88 -62.32 105.33
C ARG A 51 -68.39 -61.99 105.27
N ALA A 52 -67.57 -62.61 106.12
CA ALA A 52 -66.11 -62.46 106.12
C ALA A 52 -65.48 -62.84 104.78
N VAL A 53 -65.90 -63.95 104.15
CA VAL A 53 -65.42 -64.35 102.82
C VAL A 53 -65.85 -63.34 101.74
N LYS A 54 -67.10 -62.84 101.78
CA LYS A 54 -67.55 -61.81 100.84
C LYS A 54 -66.78 -60.50 101.02
N GLU A 55 -66.46 -60.11 102.25
CA GLU A 55 -65.65 -58.94 102.55
C GLU A 55 -64.21 -59.12 102.10
N ALA A 56 -63.58 -60.27 102.37
CA ALA A 56 -62.25 -60.60 101.88
C ALA A 56 -62.19 -60.57 100.34
N ILE A 57 -63.18 -61.15 99.64
CA ILE A 57 -63.27 -61.07 98.17
C ILE A 57 -63.41 -59.63 97.70
N LYS A 58 -64.19 -58.79 98.40
CA LYS A 58 -64.34 -57.36 98.04
C LYS A 58 -63.03 -56.60 98.23
N VAL A 59 -62.30 -56.85 99.32
CA VAL A 59 -61.00 -56.23 99.59
C VAL A 59 -59.99 -56.66 98.53
N VAL A 60 -59.83 -57.97 98.30
CA VAL A 60 -58.93 -58.51 97.28
C VAL A 60 -59.26 -57.97 95.88
N LYS A 61 -60.55 -57.87 95.51
CA LYS A 61 -60.96 -57.27 94.22
C LYS A 61 -60.58 -55.79 94.12
N LYS A 62 -60.73 -55.02 95.20
CA LYS A 62 -60.33 -53.61 95.22
C LYS A 62 -58.81 -53.45 95.10
N GLU A 63 -58.06 -54.25 95.85
CA GLU A 63 -56.59 -54.30 95.76
C GLU A 63 -56.13 -54.71 94.36
N HIS A 64 -56.70 -55.78 93.79
CA HIS A 64 -56.41 -56.19 92.41
C HIS A 64 -56.72 -55.08 91.41
N LYS A 65 -57.85 -54.39 91.57
CA LYS A 65 -58.22 -53.28 90.69
C LYS A 65 -57.18 -52.15 90.77
N PHE A 66 -56.74 -51.80 91.97
CA PHE A 66 -55.70 -50.79 92.17
C PHE A 66 -54.37 -51.21 91.53
N VAL A 67 -53.94 -52.46 91.73
CA VAL A 67 -52.72 -53.00 91.10
C VAL A 67 -52.82 -53.02 89.57
N ILE A 68 -53.97 -53.38 89.01
CA ILE A 68 -54.19 -53.34 87.55
C ILE A 68 -54.10 -51.90 87.04
N GLU A 69 -54.77 -50.94 87.68
CA GLU A 69 -54.73 -49.53 87.30
C GLU A 69 -53.32 -48.94 87.37
N ASP A 70 -52.52 -49.30 88.38
CA ASP A 70 -51.12 -48.87 88.49
C ASP A 70 -50.23 -49.51 87.41
N ILE A 71 -50.40 -50.81 87.13
CA ILE A 71 -49.68 -51.50 86.04
C ILE A 71 -50.04 -50.89 84.68
N GLU A 72 -51.30 -50.54 84.45
CA GLU A 72 -51.75 -49.88 83.22
C GLU A 72 -51.10 -48.50 83.05
N LYS A 73 -51.04 -47.69 84.10
CA LYS A 73 -50.34 -46.38 84.07
C LYS A 73 -48.85 -46.51 83.81
N GLU A 74 -48.17 -47.47 84.46
CA GLU A 74 -46.75 -47.69 84.23
C GLU A 74 -46.47 -48.19 82.81
N ARG A 75 -47.32 -49.08 82.28
CA ARG A 75 -47.24 -49.50 80.87
C ARG A 75 -47.48 -48.33 79.91
N GLU A 76 -48.46 -47.48 80.19
CA GLU A 76 -48.75 -46.31 79.37
C GLU A 76 -47.56 -45.34 79.33
N LYS A 77 -46.92 -45.08 80.49
CA LYS A 77 -45.69 -44.26 80.55
C LYS A 77 -44.57 -44.87 79.72
N VAL A 78 -44.29 -46.17 79.88
CA VAL A 78 -43.24 -46.87 79.11
C VAL A 78 -43.54 -46.83 77.61
N ILE A 79 -44.80 -47.00 77.20
CA ILE A 79 -45.22 -46.88 75.80
C ILE A 79 -45.00 -45.45 75.29
N GLN A 80 -45.41 -44.42 76.04
CA GLN A 80 -45.22 -43.02 75.64
C GLN A 80 -43.72 -42.65 75.54
N GLU A 81 -42.89 -43.14 76.45
CA GLU A 81 -41.43 -42.95 76.38
C GLU A 81 -40.81 -43.67 75.19
N ALA A 82 -41.21 -44.92 74.94
CA ALA A 82 -40.76 -45.69 73.79
C ALA A 82 -41.17 -45.03 72.46
N VAL A 83 -42.41 -44.52 72.36
CA VAL A 83 -42.90 -43.76 71.20
C VAL A 83 -42.07 -42.49 71.02
N ARG A 84 -41.86 -41.70 72.08
CA ARG A 84 -41.04 -40.47 72.01
C ARG A 84 -39.60 -40.75 71.58
N GLN A 85 -39.00 -41.83 72.07
CA GLN A 85 -37.65 -42.24 71.65
C GLN A 85 -37.62 -42.71 70.20
N ALA A 86 -38.64 -43.46 69.75
CA ALA A 86 -38.76 -43.90 68.36
C ALA A 86 -38.96 -42.71 67.41
N GLU A 87 -39.83 -41.76 67.75
CA GLU A 87 -40.04 -40.50 67.01
C GLU A 87 -38.74 -39.70 66.94
N GLY A 88 -38.03 -39.53 68.06
CA GLY A 88 -36.75 -38.82 68.10
C GLY A 88 -35.67 -39.46 67.21
N LYS A 89 -35.58 -40.80 67.18
CA LYS A 89 -34.67 -41.52 66.26
C LYS A 89 -35.10 -41.37 64.80
N MET A 90 -36.40 -41.48 64.52
CA MET A 90 -36.95 -41.31 63.18
C MET A 90 -36.70 -39.90 62.63
N ASP A 91 -36.84 -38.88 63.45
CA ASP A 91 -36.55 -37.49 63.07
C ASP A 91 -35.04 -37.29 62.82
N GLN A 92 -34.17 -37.88 63.65
CA GLN A 92 -32.72 -37.85 63.41
C GLN A 92 -32.35 -38.55 62.11
N GLU A 93 -32.87 -39.75 61.86
CA GLU A 93 -32.64 -40.49 60.61
C GLU A 93 -33.10 -39.68 59.41
N LYS A 94 -34.32 -39.11 59.47
CA LYS A 94 -34.85 -38.22 58.43
C LYS A 94 -33.95 -37.01 58.18
N GLN A 95 -33.45 -36.34 59.22
CA GLN A 95 -32.52 -35.23 59.07
C GLN A 95 -31.21 -35.66 58.42
N THR A 96 -30.65 -36.81 58.81
CA THR A 96 -29.42 -37.33 58.19
C THR A 96 -29.63 -37.72 56.72
N GLU A 97 -30.78 -38.30 56.36
CA GLU A 97 -31.12 -38.58 54.96
C GLU A 97 -31.30 -37.30 54.14
N LEU A 98 -31.93 -36.27 54.72
CA LEU A 98 -32.10 -34.97 54.06
C LEU A 98 -30.74 -34.32 53.80
N LEU A 99 -29.84 -34.31 54.78
CA LEU A 99 -28.48 -33.78 54.61
C LEU A 99 -27.71 -34.54 53.53
N LYS A 100 -27.75 -35.88 53.55
CA LYS A 100 -27.10 -36.70 52.50
C LYS A 100 -27.65 -36.41 51.11
N LYS A 101 -28.97 -36.22 50.99
CA LYS A 101 -29.62 -35.86 49.72
C LYS A 101 -29.23 -34.45 49.26
N GLN A 102 -29.13 -33.49 50.18
CA GLN A 102 -28.65 -32.14 49.89
C GLN A 102 -27.19 -32.14 49.44
N GLU A 103 -26.30 -32.80 50.17
CA GLU A 103 -24.88 -32.94 49.81
C GLU A 103 -24.71 -33.58 48.43
N ALA A 104 -25.46 -34.65 48.13
CA ALA A 104 -25.43 -35.29 46.81
C ALA A 104 -25.94 -34.36 45.69
N ALA A 105 -26.98 -33.57 45.95
CA ALA A 105 -27.51 -32.60 45.00
C ALA A 105 -26.52 -31.44 44.75
N ASP A 106 -25.86 -30.95 45.81
CA ASP A 106 -24.85 -29.89 45.73
C ASP A 106 -23.61 -30.35 44.96
N LEU A 107 -23.15 -31.59 45.19
CA LEU A 107 -22.05 -32.18 44.43
C LEU A 107 -22.40 -32.32 42.95
N HIS A 108 -23.58 -32.85 42.64
CA HIS A 108 -24.05 -32.96 41.26
C HIS A 108 -24.14 -31.59 40.59
N LEU A 109 -24.69 -30.59 41.29
CA LEU A 109 -24.78 -29.23 40.78
C LEU A 109 -23.39 -28.61 40.56
N ALA A 110 -22.44 -28.82 41.47
CA ALA A 110 -21.08 -28.34 41.33
C ALA A 110 -20.36 -28.98 40.13
N GLU A 111 -20.56 -30.27 39.88
CA GLU A 111 -20.04 -30.97 38.70
C GLU A 111 -20.64 -30.42 37.41
N GLU A 112 -21.96 -30.19 37.36
CA GLU A 112 -22.62 -29.60 36.19
C GLU A 112 -22.14 -28.16 35.93
N ILE A 113 -22.04 -27.34 36.98
CA ILE A 113 -21.47 -25.99 36.87
C ILE A 113 -20.05 -26.05 36.31
N LYS A 114 -19.22 -26.98 36.81
CA LYS A 114 -17.85 -27.16 36.32
C LYS A 114 -17.82 -27.52 34.82
N LYS A 115 -18.64 -28.48 34.39
CA LYS A 115 -18.75 -28.86 32.96
C LYS A 115 -19.16 -27.68 32.09
N VAL A 116 -20.16 -26.91 32.53
CA VAL A 116 -20.61 -25.71 31.79
C VAL A 116 -19.52 -24.66 31.72
N LEU A 117 -18.78 -24.41 32.81
CA LEU A 117 -17.67 -23.46 32.82
C LEU A 117 -16.53 -23.89 31.89
N GLU A 118 -16.19 -25.17 31.86
CA GLU A 118 -15.19 -25.73 30.95
C GLU A 118 -15.62 -25.54 29.48
N ALA A 119 -16.87 -25.90 29.14
CA ALA A 119 -17.43 -25.69 27.80
C ALA A 119 -17.45 -24.21 27.39
N CYS A 120 -17.90 -23.31 28.26
CA CYS A 120 -17.87 -21.86 28.00
C CYS A 120 -16.45 -21.33 27.82
N TYR A 121 -15.47 -21.88 28.54
CA TYR A 121 -14.07 -21.49 28.38
C TYR A 121 -13.53 -21.94 27.01
N GLU A 122 -13.83 -23.17 26.60
CA GLU A 122 -13.46 -23.68 25.27
C GLU A 122 -14.08 -22.83 24.16
N GLU A 123 -15.40 -22.57 24.20
CA GLU A 123 -16.09 -21.71 23.25
C GLU A 123 -15.49 -20.30 23.18
N LYS A 124 -15.13 -19.72 24.34
CA LYS A 124 -14.47 -18.41 24.40
C LYS A 124 -13.10 -18.46 23.72
N VAL A 125 -12.30 -19.49 23.95
CA VAL A 125 -10.98 -19.65 23.33
C VAL A 125 -11.11 -19.79 21.82
N GLU A 126 -12.06 -20.59 21.35
CA GLU A 126 -12.35 -20.77 19.92
C GLU A 126 -12.83 -19.47 19.27
N ALA A 127 -13.78 -18.75 19.89
CA ALA A 127 -14.28 -17.47 19.39
C ALA A 127 -13.16 -16.42 19.28
N VAL A 128 -12.29 -16.35 20.30
CA VAL A 128 -11.13 -15.44 20.29
C VAL A 128 -10.12 -15.85 19.22
N ALA A 129 -9.86 -17.15 19.04
CA ALA A 129 -8.96 -17.64 18.00
C ALA A 129 -9.49 -17.32 16.60
N HIS A 130 -10.79 -17.53 16.36
CA HIS A 130 -11.46 -17.20 15.11
C HIS A 130 -11.38 -15.70 14.79
N GLU A 131 -11.70 -14.83 15.74
CA GLU A 131 -11.61 -13.38 15.54
C GLU A 131 -10.17 -12.89 15.34
N LYS A 132 -9.19 -13.46 16.07
CA LYS A 132 -7.77 -13.18 15.81
C LYS A 132 -7.36 -13.58 14.39
N GLN A 133 -7.82 -14.72 13.88
CA GLN A 133 -7.54 -15.15 12.52
C GLN A 133 -8.20 -14.24 11.48
N ARG A 134 -9.46 -13.85 11.70
CA ARG A 134 -10.17 -12.89 10.87
C ARG A 134 -9.47 -11.54 10.82
N GLN A 135 -9.03 -11.01 11.96
CA GLN A 135 -8.24 -9.78 12.05
C GLN A 135 -6.92 -9.88 11.29
N LYS A 136 -6.20 -11.01 11.40
CA LYS A 136 -4.97 -11.26 10.62
C LYS A 136 -5.25 -11.21 9.11
N ILE A 137 -6.35 -11.79 8.64
CA ILE A 137 -6.74 -11.76 7.22
C ILE A 137 -7.05 -10.33 6.77
N ILE A 138 -7.82 -9.57 7.56
CA ILE A 138 -8.15 -8.17 7.28
C ILE A 138 -6.88 -7.31 7.24
N ALA A 139 -5.99 -7.45 8.24
CA ALA A 139 -4.72 -6.73 8.29
C ALA A 139 -3.83 -7.04 7.07
N ARG A 140 -3.73 -8.32 6.67
CA ARG A 140 -3.00 -8.72 5.45
C ARG A 140 -3.61 -8.11 4.19
N ARG A 141 -4.94 -8.14 4.06
CA ARG A 141 -5.65 -7.51 2.91
C ARG A 141 -5.40 -6.00 2.86
N ALA A 142 -5.52 -5.31 3.99
CA ALA A 142 -5.23 -3.88 4.10
C ALA A 142 -3.78 -3.56 3.71
N GLN A 143 -2.81 -4.36 4.17
CA GLN A 143 -1.40 -4.21 3.82
C GLN A 143 -1.15 -4.38 2.31
N VAL A 144 -1.78 -5.37 1.68
CA VAL A 144 -1.67 -5.58 0.22
C VAL A 144 -2.26 -4.39 -0.54
N LEU A 145 -3.43 -3.89 -0.14
CA LEU A 145 -4.05 -2.71 -0.77
C LEU A 145 -3.18 -1.46 -0.62
N LEU A 146 -2.63 -1.23 0.57
CA LEU A 146 -1.72 -0.11 0.81
C LEU A 146 -0.46 -0.20 -0.05
N LYS A 147 0.18 -1.38 -0.12
CA LYS A 147 1.33 -1.62 -0.99
C LYS A 147 1.01 -1.35 -2.46
N ARG A 148 -0.15 -1.82 -2.95
CA ARG A 148 -0.60 -1.56 -4.33
C ARG A 148 -0.80 -0.07 -4.59
N ALA A 149 -1.45 0.65 -3.67
CA ALA A 149 -1.66 2.08 -3.78
C ALA A 149 -0.34 2.86 -3.81
N LEU A 150 0.60 2.50 -2.93
CA LEU A 150 1.94 3.11 -2.90
C LEU A 150 2.70 2.88 -4.20
N ILE A 151 2.72 1.64 -4.72
CA ILE A 151 3.36 1.31 -6.01
C ILE A 151 2.71 2.12 -7.15
N GLN A 152 1.38 2.26 -7.15
CA GLN A 152 0.69 3.03 -8.18
C GLN A 152 1.02 4.53 -8.09
N GLN A 153 1.11 5.08 -6.88
CA GLN A 153 1.51 6.47 -6.65
C GLN A 153 2.96 6.70 -7.10
N GLN A 154 3.88 5.79 -6.76
CA GLN A 154 5.27 5.83 -7.22
C GLN A 154 5.35 5.77 -8.74
N LYS A 155 4.63 4.85 -9.39
CA LYS A 155 4.57 4.78 -10.87
C LYS A 155 4.06 6.07 -11.49
N ARG A 156 3.02 6.70 -10.93
CA ARG A 156 2.50 8.00 -11.40
C ARG A 156 3.53 9.12 -11.21
N ALA A 157 4.19 9.18 -10.07
CA ALA A 157 5.24 10.16 -9.79
C ALA A 157 6.43 9.99 -10.75
N HIS A 158 6.88 8.75 -10.99
CA HIS A 158 7.93 8.44 -11.96
C HIS A 158 7.52 8.80 -13.39
N ALA A 159 6.30 8.45 -13.82
CA ALA A 159 5.81 8.81 -15.16
C ALA A 159 5.72 10.33 -15.34
N PHE A 160 5.28 11.06 -14.31
CA PHE A 160 5.24 12.52 -14.33
C PHE A 160 6.65 13.13 -14.40
N ALA A 161 7.57 12.66 -13.57
CA ALA A 161 8.97 13.10 -13.58
C ALA A 161 9.62 12.81 -14.94
N ALA A 162 9.47 11.60 -15.47
CA ALA A 162 9.97 11.22 -16.79
C ALA A 162 9.43 12.13 -17.90
N LYS A 163 8.12 12.42 -17.90
CA LYS A 163 7.51 13.35 -18.86
C LYS A 163 8.05 14.77 -18.72
N LYS A 164 8.27 15.25 -17.48
CA LYS A 164 8.87 16.56 -17.21
C LYS A 164 10.31 16.62 -17.73
N HIS A 165 11.13 15.60 -17.43
CA HIS A 165 12.51 15.51 -17.91
C HIS A 165 12.57 15.43 -19.43
N GLN A 166 11.70 14.64 -20.07
CA GLN A 166 11.62 14.55 -21.53
C GLN A 166 11.31 15.91 -22.17
N LYS A 167 10.31 16.64 -21.65
CA LYS A 167 10.00 18.00 -22.11
C LYS A 167 11.16 18.97 -21.90
N SER A 168 11.83 18.89 -20.75
CA SER A 168 13.00 19.73 -20.45
C SER A 168 14.17 19.43 -21.40
N LEU A 169 14.41 18.16 -21.73
CA LEU A 169 15.44 17.77 -22.69
C LEU A 169 15.09 18.20 -24.11
N GLN A 170 13.82 18.11 -24.50
CA GLN A 170 13.37 18.55 -25.81
C GLN A 170 13.55 20.07 -25.97
N THR A 171 13.05 20.85 -25.02
CA THR A 171 13.23 22.32 -25.01
C THR A 171 14.70 22.72 -24.98
N PHE A 172 15.54 22.01 -24.20
CA PHE A 172 16.99 22.23 -24.20
C PHE A 172 17.61 21.95 -25.57
N ARG A 173 17.22 20.87 -26.25
CA ARG A 173 17.71 20.56 -27.60
C ARG A 173 17.29 21.62 -28.62
N GLU A 174 16.04 22.06 -28.57
CA GLU A 174 15.52 23.13 -29.44
C GLU A 174 16.32 24.42 -29.24
N ASN A 175 16.50 24.84 -27.99
CA ASN A 175 17.31 26.02 -27.66
C ASN A 175 18.77 25.89 -28.12
N ALA A 176 19.40 24.73 -27.93
CA ALA A 176 20.78 24.49 -28.36
C ALA A 176 20.92 24.55 -29.90
N VAL A 177 19.94 24.01 -30.63
CA VAL A 177 19.90 24.09 -32.10
C VAL A 177 19.77 25.54 -32.55
N ASP A 178 18.90 26.33 -31.90
CA ASP A 178 18.71 27.73 -32.27
C ASP A 178 19.91 28.60 -31.89
N GLU A 179 20.59 28.31 -30.79
CA GLU A 179 21.85 28.95 -30.41
C GLU A 179 22.97 28.66 -31.44
N ILE A 180 23.10 27.40 -31.87
CA ILE A 180 24.05 27.02 -32.93
C ILE A 180 23.71 27.73 -34.24
N LYS A 181 22.44 27.76 -34.66
CA LYS A 181 22.02 28.47 -35.87
C LYS A 181 22.37 29.97 -35.79
N ALA A 182 22.11 30.60 -34.65
CA ALA A 182 22.44 32.01 -34.44
C ALA A 182 23.95 32.25 -34.50
N ALA A 183 24.76 31.38 -33.88
CA ALA A 183 26.21 31.44 -33.94
C ALA A 183 26.76 31.27 -35.37
N VAL A 184 26.24 30.28 -36.12
CA VAL A 184 26.61 30.05 -37.53
C VAL A 184 26.20 31.24 -38.40
N ALA A 185 24.99 31.77 -38.25
CA ALA A 185 24.54 32.94 -39.00
C ALA A 185 25.43 34.17 -38.73
N LYS A 186 25.82 34.39 -37.47
CA LYS A 186 26.76 35.45 -37.10
C LYS A 186 28.14 35.23 -37.74
N ALA A 187 28.68 34.02 -37.68
CA ALA A 187 29.97 33.68 -38.31
C ALA A 187 29.93 33.90 -39.83
N GLN A 188 28.89 33.42 -40.51
CA GLN A 188 28.68 33.62 -41.95
C GLN A 188 28.55 35.11 -42.31
N LYS A 189 27.89 35.91 -41.47
CA LYS A 189 27.78 37.36 -41.68
C LYS A 189 29.16 38.02 -41.63
N VAL A 190 29.96 37.70 -40.60
CA VAL A 190 31.32 38.22 -40.45
C VAL A 190 32.21 37.79 -41.62
N GLU A 191 32.11 36.54 -42.06
CA GLU A 191 32.87 36.03 -43.21
C GLU A 191 32.47 36.75 -44.51
N LYS A 192 31.17 36.95 -44.75
CA LYS A 192 30.67 37.73 -45.89
C LYS A 192 31.13 39.18 -45.85
N GLU A 193 31.16 39.80 -44.67
CA GLU A 193 31.67 41.17 -44.49
C GLU A 193 33.17 41.24 -44.78
N LYS A 194 33.98 40.29 -44.29
CA LYS A 194 35.41 40.19 -44.60
C LYS A 194 35.66 39.97 -46.10
N ALA A 195 34.95 39.05 -46.73
CA ALA A 195 35.05 38.79 -48.17
C ALA A 195 34.69 40.04 -48.99
N ARG A 196 33.63 40.77 -48.60
CA ARG A 196 33.27 42.05 -49.22
C ARG A 196 34.34 43.13 -49.03
N ALA A 197 34.98 43.19 -47.87
CA ALA A 197 36.06 44.14 -47.63
C ALA A 197 37.27 43.85 -48.56
N VAL A 198 37.68 42.60 -48.67
CA VAL A 198 38.77 42.18 -49.57
C VAL A 198 38.43 42.46 -51.04
N ILE A 199 37.20 42.19 -51.47
CA ILE A 199 36.78 42.52 -52.85
C ILE A 199 36.85 44.03 -53.08
N LYS A 200 36.38 44.86 -52.14
CA LYS A 200 36.45 46.32 -52.27
C LYS A 200 37.89 46.83 -52.33
N GLU A 201 38.77 46.30 -51.49
CA GLU A 201 40.20 46.64 -51.51
C GLU A 201 40.84 46.28 -52.85
N ALA A 202 40.55 45.08 -53.38
CA ALA A 202 41.01 44.67 -54.71
C ALA A 202 40.45 45.55 -55.84
N GLU A 203 39.17 45.95 -55.77
CA GLU A 203 38.56 46.88 -56.72
C GLU A 203 39.18 48.28 -56.67
N GLU A 204 39.55 48.76 -55.48
CA GLU A 204 40.24 50.05 -55.30
C GLU A 204 41.65 50.01 -55.89
N VAL A 205 42.42 48.95 -55.62
CA VAL A 205 43.75 48.75 -56.23
C VAL A 205 43.63 48.68 -57.74
N GLN A 206 42.68 47.91 -58.27
CA GLN A 206 42.47 47.80 -59.71
C GLN A 206 42.09 49.15 -60.35
N LYS A 207 41.29 49.97 -59.66
CA LYS A 207 40.98 51.33 -60.14
C LYS A 207 42.22 52.22 -60.19
N GLN A 208 43.06 52.19 -59.15
CA GLN A 208 44.32 52.94 -59.12
C GLN A 208 45.27 52.49 -60.24
N GLU A 209 45.40 51.18 -60.47
CA GLU A 209 46.19 50.66 -61.60
C GLU A 209 45.64 51.12 -62.95
N LEU A 210 44.31 51.09 -63.14
CA LEU A 210 43.66 51.59 -64.35
C LEU A 210 43.85 53.10 -64.56
N GLU A 211 43.84 53.90 -63.49
CA GLU A 211 44.13 55.33 -63.56
C GLU A 211 45.59 55.58 -63.95
N ALA A 212 46.55 54.89 -63.33
CA ALA A 212 47.96 54.96 -63.72
C ALA A 212 48.19 54.55 -65.18
N PHE A 213 47.52 53.49 -65.65
CA PHE A 213 47.60 53.10 -67.07
C PHE A 213 47.02 54.16 -68.01
N LYS A 214 45.93 54.84 -67.62
CA LYS A 214 45.37 55.95 -68.42
C LYS A 214 46.35 57.11 -68.51
N GLU A 215 47.02 57.46 -67.42
CA GLU A 215 48.05 58.52 -67.40
C GLU A 215 49.20 58.16 -68.35
N ILE A 216 49.74 56.94 -68.27
CA ILE A 216 50.80 56.47 -69.17
C ILE A 216 50.34 56.49 -70.64
N VAL A 217 49.09 56.09 -70.92
CA VAL A 217 48.56 56.11 -72.29
C VAL A 217 48.43 57.54 -72.82
N GLU A 218 47.96 58.49 -72.00
CA GLU A 218 47.88 59.90 -72.43
C GLU A 218 49.28 60.51 -72.59
N GLU A 219 50.24 60.23 -71.70
CA GLU A 219 51.64 60.64 -71.89
C GLU A 219 52.21 60.10 -73.20
N MET A 220 52.05 58.80 -73.46
CA MET A 220 52.53 58.17 -74.69
C MET A 220 51.86 58.76 -75.94
N LYS A 221 50.58 59.11 -75.86
CA LYS A 221 49.84 59.78 -76.93
C LYS A 221 50.34 61.21 -77.17
N THR A 222 50.66 61.97 -76.12
CA THR A 222 51.26 63.31 -76.28
C THR A 222 52.65 63.25 -76.90
N HIS A 223 53.49 62.28 -76.50
CA HIS A 223 54.78 62.03 -77.14
C HIS A 223 54.60 61.64 -78.61
N GLN A 224 53.65 60.75 -78.90
CA GLN A 224 53.34 60.38 -80.28
C GLN A 224 52.88 61.59 -81.12
N GLN A 225 52.10 62.51 -80.55
CA GLN A 225 51.71 63.75 -81.24
C GLN A 225 52.91 64.66 -81.49
N GLN A 226 53.80 64.82 -80.51
CA GLN A 226 55.04 65.60 -80.67
C GLN A 226 55.95 65.01 -81.75
N ASP A 227 56.09 63.68 -81.80
CA ASP A 227 56.86 63.00 -82.84
C ASP A 227 56.26 63.23 -84.23
N VAL A 228 54.92 63.23 -84.35
CA VAL A 228 54.23 63.54 -85.61
C VAL A 228 54.46 64.99 -86.04
N GLU A 229 54.32 65.96 -85.13
CA GLU A 229 54.59 67.39 -85.42
C GLU A 229 56.05 67.63 -85.83
N LEU A 230 57.00 66.94 -85.18
CA LEU A 230 58.41 67.00 -85.54
C LEU A 230 58.65 66.40 -86.93
N LEU A 231 58.04 65.26 -87.24
CA LEU A 231 58.11 64.64 -88.57
C LEU A 231 57.54 65.56 -89.65
N GLU A 232 56.41 66.21 -89.42
CA GLU A 232 55.83 67.21 -90.34
C GLU A 232 56.77 68.39 -90.57
N THR A 233 57.42 68.90 -89.50
CA THR A 233 58.40 69.99 -89.61
C THR A 233 59.62 69.56 -90.44
N ILE A 234 60.16 68.37 -90.17
CA ILE A 234 61.29 67.81 -90.94
C ILE A 234 60.89 67.59 -92.40
N GLU A 235 59.67 67.15 -92.67
CA GLU A 235 59.15 66.95 -94.02
C GLU A 235 58.99 68.28 -94.78
N ASN A 236 58.49 69.33 -94.12
CA ASN A 236 58.41 70.67 -94.70
C ASN A 236 59.79 71.26 -94.97
N SER A 237 60.72 71.22 -94.01
CA SER A 237 62.10 71.68 -94.24
C SER A 237 62.81 70.88 -95.33
N LYS A 238 62.54 69.58 -95.42
CA LYS A 238 63.02 68.77 -96.55
C LYS A 238 62.42 69.26 -97.87
N HIS A 239 61.15 69.64 -97.92
CA HIS A 239 60.52 70.16 -99.13
C HIS A 239 61.11 71.51 -99.55
N GLU A 240 61.28 72.45 -98.62
CA GLU A 240 61.92 73.75 -98.85
C GLU A 240 63.35 73.59 -99.38
N LEU A 241 64.16 72.72 -98.76
CA LEU A 241 65.51 72.42 -99.23
C LEU A 241 65.50 71.76 -100.62
N GLU A 242 64.50 70.93 -100.94
CA GLU A 242 64.34 70.37 -102.28
C GLU A 242 63.96 71.43 -103.32
N GLU A 243 63.18 72.45 -102.95
CA GLU A 243 62.85 73.61 -103.78
C GLU A 243 64.05 74.53 -104.00
N GLU A 244 64.79 74.88 -102.95
CA GLU A 244 66.02 75.70 -103.05
C GLU A 244 67.07 75.03 -103.95
N ILE A 245 67.29 73.72 -103.78
CA ILE A 245 68.16 72.94 -104.67
C ILE A 245 67.69 73.05 -106.12
N GLN A 246 66.37 73.06 -106.35
CA GLN A 246 65.82 73.19 -107.69
C GLN A 246 66.00 74.59 -108.27
N GLU A 247 65.77 75.65 -107.50
CA GLU A 247 65.99 77.02 -107.94
C GLU A 247 67.47 77.26 -108.30
N ILE A 248 68.38 76.79 -107.45
CA ILE A 248 69.82 76.82 -107.70
C ILE A 248 70.13 76.08 -109.00
N ARG A 249 69.56 74.89 -109.19
CA ARG A 249 69.76 74.11 -110.42
C ARG A 249 69.29 74.87 -111.66
N GLU A 250 68.13 75.51 -111.62
CA GLU A 250 67.63 76.34 -112.72
C GLU A 250 68.51 77.56 -112.99
N ALA A 251 69.00 78.22 -111.95
CA ALA A 251 69.92 79.36 -112.07
C ALA A 251 71.26 78.95 -112.70
N PHE A 252 71.87 77.86 -112.22
CA PHE A 252 73.09 77.30 -112.80
C PHE A 252 72.87 76.82 -114.23
N GLN A 253 71.75 76.16 -114.52
CA GLN A 253 71.42 75.75 -115.89
C GLN A 253 71.29 76.97 -116.82
N LYS A 254 70.64 78.06 -116.39
CA LYS A 254 70.58 79.32 -117.13
C LYS A 254 71.98 79.91 -117.35
N TYR A 255 72.82 79.93 -116.33
CA TYR A 255 74.19 80.43 -116.44
C TYR A 255 75.02 79.61 -117.44
N ILE A 256 74.95 78.28 -117.36
CA ILE A 256 75.62 77.37 -118.29
C ILE A 256 75.12 77.61 -119.72
N ASN A 257 73.80 77.71 -119.93
CA ASN A 257 73.23 77.95 -121.25
C ASN A 257 73.68 79.29 -121.85
N ILE A 258 73.89 80.33 -121.03
CA ILE A 258 74.37 81.65 -121.48
C ILE A 258 75.89 81.63 -121.77
N THR A 259 76.69 81.06 -120.87
CA THR A 259 78.17 81.10 -120.98
C THR A 259 78.73 80.05 -121.94
N LEU A 260 78.03 78.94 -122.10
CA LEU A 260 78.45 77.80 -122.90
C LEU A 260 77.32 77.37 -123.86
N PRO A 261 76.94 78.21 -124.84
CA PRO A 261 75.85 77.91 -125.78
C PRO A 261 76.16 76.73 -126.71
N MET A 262 77.40 76.24 -126.71
CA MET A 262 77.85 75.07 -127.48
C MET A 262 77.49 73.74 -126.79
N LEU A 263 77.08 73.76 -125.52
CA LEU A 263 76.64 72.57 -124.80
C LEU A 263 75.15 72.32 -125.10
N GLY A 264 74.83 71.10 -125.53
CA GLY A 264 73.45 70.66 -125.71
C GLY A 264 72.72 70.48 -124.37
N PRO A 265 71.37 70.47 -124.35
CA PRO A 265 70.60 70.21 -123.15
C PRO A 265 71.04 68.91 -122.47
N GLY A 266 71.30 68.91 -121.17
CA GLY A 266 71.70 67.72 -120.40
C GLY A 266 73.21 67.43 -120.35
N GLN A 267 74.05 68.05 -121.18
CA GLN A 267 75.49 67.76 -121.21
C GLN A 267 76.25 68.27 -119.98
N ALA A 268 75.70 69.25 -119.27
CA ALA A 268 76.31 69.88 -118.10
C ALA A 268 75.64 69.49 -116.78
N ASP A 269 74.70 68.54 -116.80
CA ASP A 269 73.89 68.18 -115.64
C ASP A 269 74.73 67.61 -114.48
N PHE A 270 75.91 67.06 -114.77
CA PHE A 270 76.86 66.60 -113.75
C PHE A 270 77.42 67.72 -112.86
N LEU A 271 77.33 68.98 -113.30
CA LEU A 271 77.76 70.15 -112.52
C LEU A 271 76.67 70.67 -111.58
N LEU A 272 75.44 70.18 -111.71
CA LEU A 272 74.30 70.64 -110.93
C LEU A 272 74.18 69.85 -109.62
N PRO A 273 73.71 70.47 -108.52
CA PRO A 273 73.45 69.76 -107.28
C PRO A 273 72.50 68.57 -107.47
N LEU A 274 72.81 67.44 -106.85
CA LEU A 274 72.03 66.20 -106.94
C LEU A 274 70.69 66.35 -106.23
N ARG A 275 69.59 65.95 -106.88
CA ARG A 275 68.28 65.80 -106.21
C ARG A 275 68.11 64.38 -105.69
N LYS A 276 67.53 64.24 -104.49
CA LYS A 276 67.04 62.93 -103.99
C LYS A 276 65.88 62.38 -104.82
N LYS A 277 64.99 63.22 -105.37
CA LYS A 277 63.93 62.78 -106.31
C LYS A 277 64.50 62.11 -107.57
N TYR A 278 65.62 62.63 -108.09
CA TYR A 278 66.32 62.03 -109.23
C TYR A 278 66.94 60.66 -108.87
N MET A 279 67.41 60.48 -107.63
CA MET A 279 67.88 59.16 -107.18
C MET A 279 66.76 58.13 -107.03
N LYS A 280 65.57 58.53 -106.54
CA LYS A 280 64.39 57.66 -106.55
C LYS A 280 63.91 57.36 -107.97
N GLU A 281 63.87 58.35 -108.86
CA GLU A 281 63.49 58.17 -110.27
C GLU A 281 64.49 57.31 -111.05
N VAL A 282 65.77 57.28 -110.66
CA VAL A 282 66.81 56.38 -111.20
C VAL A 282 66.72 54.98 -110.58
N GLU A 283 66.39 54.84 -109.29
CA GLU A 283 66.13 53.54 -108.63
C GLU A 283 64.83 52.88 -109.13
N ASP A 284 63.79 53.68 -109.42
CA ASP A 284 62.51 53.23 -109.98
C ASP A 284 62.53 53.06 -111.52
N GLY A 285 63.67 53.34 -112.18
CA GLY A 285 63.92 53.06 -113.60
C GLY A 285 63.27 54.04 -114.60
N VAL A 286 62.92 55.25 -114.17
CA VAL A 286 62.21 56.27 -114.97
C VAL A 286 63.18 57.12 -115.81
N VAL A 287 64.47 57.20 -115.47
CA VAL A 287 65.50 58.00 -116.18
C VAL A 287 66.84 57.26 -116.25
N GLU A 288 67.52 57.24 -117.42
CA GLU A 288 68.86 56.62 -117.59
C GLU A 288 69.99 57.54 -117.04
N SER A 289 70.91 56.95 -116.28
CA SER A 289 72.04 57.67 -115.66
C SER A 289 73.14 58.05 -116.68
N PRO A 290 73.59 59.31 -116.73
CA PRO A 290 74.69 59.73 -117.60
C PRO A 290 76.08 59.25 -117.15
N PHE A 291 76.20 58.60 -115.98
CA PHE A 291 77.48 58.16 -115.41
C PHE A 291 77.83 56.68 -115.67
N THR A 292 77.01 55.93 -116.40
CA THR A 292 77.36 54.56 -116.78
C THR A 292 77.96 54.52 -118.19
N SER A 293 79.28 54.71 -118.30
CA SER A 293 80.02 54.36 -119.52
C SER A 293 80.16 52.83 -119.60
N LYS A 294 79.31 52.18 -120.41
CA LYS A 294 79.51 50.77 -120.79
C LYS A 294 80.68 50.68 -121.79
N ARG A 295 81.92 50.63 -121.30
CA ARG A 295 83.03 50.12 -122.10
C ARG A 295 83.04 48.59 -122.02
N ASN A 296 82.64 47.96 -123.12
CA ASN A 296 83.00 46.58 -123.43
C ASN A 296 84.52 46.45 -123.42
N ILE A 297 85.06 45.70 -122.47
CA ILE A 297 86.39 45.12 -122.56
C ILE A 297 86.17 43.62 -122.54
N SER A 298 86.13 43.04 -123.74
CA SER A 298 86.35 41.62 -123.99
C SER A 298 87.83 41.27 -123.78
N HIS A 299 88.09 39.97 -123.55
CA HIS A 299 89.38 39.27 -123.40
C HIS A 299 89.96 39.23 -121.97
N GLU A 300 90.52 38.15 -121.45
CA GLU A 300 90.66 36.71 -121.77
C GLU A 300 91.74 36.20 -120.78
N HIS A 301 91.68 34.94 -120.32
CA HIS A 301 92.73 34.17 -119.61
C HIS A 301 93.18 34.75 -118.23
N VAL A 302 93.23 34.02 -117.11
CA VAL A 302 93.60 32.63 -116.80
C VAL A 302 92.79 32.18 -115.58
#